data_AF-A0A6A7MDX0-F1
#
_entry.id   AF-A0A6A7MDX0-F1
#
_cell.length_a   1.000
_cell.length_b   1.000
_cell.length_c   1.000
_cell.angle_alpha   90.00
_cell.angle_beta   90.00
_cell.angle_gamma   90.00
#
_symmetry.space_group_name_H-M   'P 1'
#
loop_
_entity.id
_entity.type
_entity.pdbx_description
1 polymer ?
#
loop_
_entity_poly.entity_id
_entity_poly.type
_entity_poly.pdbx_seq_one_letter_code
_entity_poly.pdbx_strand_id
1 'polypeptide(L)'
;PAILLFCCIGAYSLQNSTFHVYTVAIFGILGYIFVRLGCEGAPFLLGLVLGPQMEEYFRRAMLLSRGDPMVFVERPISLGLLITTALLLILMALPNIKRARREAFQEEG
;
A
#
# COMPACT_ATOMS: atom_id res chain seq x y z
N PRO A 1 8.11 -23.38 2.21
CA PRO A 1 7.06 -24.36 1.84
C PRO A 1 6.03 -24.66 2.96
N ALA A 2 6.45 -24.94 4.20
CA ALA A 2 5.53 -25.28 5.30
C ALA A 2 4.57 -24.13 5.69
N ILE A 3 5.03 -22.86 5.64
CA ILE A 3 4.22 -21.68 5.98
C ILE A 3 3.06 -21.47 4.98
N LEU A 4 3.30 -21.70 3.68
CA LEU A 4 2.27 -21.62 2.65
C LEU A 4 1.21 -22.71 2.81
N LEU A 5 1.63 -23.94 3.14
CA LEU A 5 0.71 -25.04 3.45
C LEU A 5 -0.16 -24.70 4.67
N PHE A 6 0.42 -24.14 5.72
CA PHE A 6 -0.31 -23.72 6.92
C PHE A 6 -1.29 -22.58 6.65
N CYS A 7 -0.92 -21.63 5.78
CA CYS A 7 -1.78 -20.51 5.36
C CYS A 7 -2.97 -21.01 4.51
N CYS A 8 -2.73 -21.93 3.58
CA CYS A 8 -3.80 -22.57 2.79
C CYS A 8 -4.77 -23.38 3.67
N ILE A 9 -4.26 -24.13 4.65
CA ILE A 9 -5.08 -24.90 5.60
C ILE A 9 -5.91 -23.96 6.48
N GLY A 10 -5.31 -22.88 6.99
CA GLY A 10 -6.01 -21.87 7.79
C GLY A 10 -7.12 -21.17 7.01
N ALA A 11 -6.86 -20.76 5.76
CA ALA A 11 -7.86 -20.13 4.90
C ALA A 11 -9.00 -21.07 4.49
N TYR A 12 -8.71 -22.36 4.28
CA TYR A 12 -9.72 -23.37 4.00
C TYR A 12 -10.66 -23.59 5.21
N SER A 13 -10.13 -23.53 6.43
CA SER A 13 -10.88 -23.73 7.68
C SER A 13 -11.87 -22.60 8.00
N LEU A 14 -11.62 -21.39 7.52
CA LEU A 14 -12.37 -20.19 7.92
C LEU A 14 -13.78 -20.07 7.34
N GLN A 15 -14.07 -20.63 6.15
CA GLN A 15 -15.39 -20.38 5.52
C GLN A 15 -16.01 -21.57 4.75
N ASN A 16 -15.34 -22.71 4.59
CA ASN A 16 -15.86 -23.87 3.83
C ASN A 16 -16.51 -23.46 2.47
N SER A 17 -15.91 -22.47 1.81
CA SER A 17 -16.38 -21.90 0.55
C SER A 17 -15.19 -21.72 -0.38
N THR A 18 -15.25 -22.39 -1.53
CA THR A 18 -14.17 -22.49 -2.51
C THR A 18 -13.71 -21.11 -3.02
N PHE A 19 -14.58 -20.10 -2.96
CA PHE A 19 -14.27 -18.73 -3.39
C PHE A 19 -13.16 -18.08 -2.53
N HIS A 20 -13.22 -18.23 -1.21
CA HIS A 20 -12.19 -17.67 -0.31
C HIS A 20 -10.84 -18.37 -0.49
N VAL A 21 -10.86 -19.66 -0.84
CA VAL A 21 -9.65 -20.44 -1.17
C VAL A 21 -8.97 -19.89 -2.42
N TYR A 22 -9.74 -19.57 -3.47
CA TYR A 22 -9.20 -18.94 -4.68
C TYR A 22 -8.63 -17.54 -4.40
N THR A 23 -9.31 -16.72 -3.60
CA THR A 23 -8.78 -15.39 -3.24
C THR A 23 -7.48 -15.49 -2.45
N VAL A 24 -7.39 -16.37 -1.46
CA VAL A 24 -6.15 -16.58 -0.69
C VAL A 24 -5.04 -17.16 -1.56
N ALA A 25 -5.36 -18.07 -2.49
CA ALA A 25 -4.39 -18.59 -3.45
C ALA A 25 -3.81 -17.48 -4.34
N ILE A 26 -4.66 -16.60 -4.88
CA ILE A 26 -4.24 -15.45 -5.70
C ILE A 26 -3.36 -14.50 -4.88
N PHE A 27 -3.79 -14.10 -3.68
CA PHE A 27 -3.00 -13.22 -2.82
C PHE A 27 -1.71 -13.87 -2.33
N GLY A 28 -1.68 -15.19 -2.14
CA GLY A 28 -0.49 -15.97 -1.80
C GLY A 28 0.53 -15.99 -2.93
N ILE A 29 0.08 -16.16 -4.18
CA ILE A 29 0.93 -16.06 -5.38
C ILE A 29 1.47 -14.63 -5.53
N LEU A 30 0.61 -13.62 -5.35
CA LEU A 30 0.99 -12.21 -5.43
C LEU A 30 2.03 -11.84 -4.35
N GLY A 31 1.86 -12.34 -3.13
CA GLY A 31 2.83 -12.18 -2.05
C GLY A 31 4.16 -12.88 -2.34
N TYR A 32 4.13 -14.08 -2.95
CA TYR A 32 5.35 -14.78 -3.37
C TYR A 32 6.12 -14.01 -4.44
N ILE A 33 5.40 -13.39 -5.38
CA ILE A 33 5.98 -12.49 -6.39
C ILE A 33 6.64 -11.30 -5.69
N PHE A 34 5.97 -10.61 -4.77
CA PHE A 34 6.55 -9.47 -4.04
C PHE A 34 7.81 -9.84 -3.25
N VAL A 35 7.84 -11.00 -2.60
CA VAL A 35 9.04 -11.49 -1.91
C VAL A 35 10.17 -11.76 -2.91
N ARG A 36 9.85 -12.29 -4.11
CA ARG A 36 10.83 -12.54 -5.18
C ARG A 36 11.36 -11.25 -5.82
N LEU A 37 10.58 -10.17 -5.83
CA LEU A 37 11.02 -8.82 -6.24
C LEU A 37 11.96 -8.15 -5.23
N GLY A 38 12.29 -8.80 -4.11
CA GLY A 38 13.19 -8.24 -3.11
C GLY A 38 12.55 -7.13 -2.27
N CYS A 39 11.21 -7.03 -2.25
CA CYS A 39 10.54 -6.17 -1.29
C CYS A 39 10.89 -6.67 0.11
N GLU A 40 11.60 -5.84 0.88
CA GLU A 40 11.89 -6.13 2.28
C GLU A 40 10.57 -6.32 3.05
N GLY A 41 10.51 -7.32 3.91
CA GLY A 41 9.33 -7.57 4.74
C GLY A 41 9.00 -6.40 5.68
N ALA A 42 9.99 -5.57 6.01
CA ALA A 42 9.85 -4.42 6.89
C ALA A 42 8.84 -3.36 6.38
N PRO A 43 8.98 -2.79 5.16
CA PRO A 43 7.99 -1.85 4.61
C PRO A 43 6.60 -2.46 4.44
N PHE A 44 6.49 -3.77 4.15
CA PHE A 44 5.20 -4.45 4.04
C PHE A 44 4.47 -4.52 5.40
N LEU A 45 5.18 -4.90 6.46
CA LEU A 45 4.66 -4.89 7.83
C LEU A 45 4.28 -3.48 8.30
N LEU A 46 5.10 -2.48 7.98
CA LEU A 46 4.79 -1.09 8.29
C LEU A 46 3.51 -0.63 7.58
N GLY A 47 3.34 -0.96 6.30
CA GLY A 47 2.11 -0.69 5.56
C GLY A 47 0.88 -1.37 6.18
N LEU A 48 1.02 -2.63 6.62
CA LEU A 48 -0.06 -3.39 7.27
C LEU A 48 -0.51 -2.74 8.59
N VAL A 49 0.43 -2.24 9.40
CA VAL A 49 0.14 -1.60 10.70
C VAL A 49 -0.38 -0.17 10.53
N LEU A 50 0.18 0.57 9.57
CA LEU A 50 -0.20 1.96 9.30
C LEU A 50 -1.52 2.06 8.54
N GLY A 51 -1.86 1.06 7.71
CA GLY A 51 -3.10 1.00 6.94
C GLY A 51 -4.37 1.25 7.77
N PRO A 52 -4.68 0.45 8.80
CA PRO A 52 -5.89 0.64 9.60
C PRO A 52 -5.91 1.99 10.31
N GLN A 53 -4.76 2.48 10.78
CA GLN A 53 -4.67 3.80 11.40
C GLN A 53 -4.98 4.91 10.39
N MET A 54 -4.44 4.81 9.17
CA MET A 54 -4.69 5.77 8.11
C MET A 54 -6.18 5.81 7.73
N GLU A 55 -6.82 4.66 7.61
CA GLU A 55 -8.25 4.59 7.31
C GLU A 55 -9.10 5.17 8.45
N GLU A 56 -8.73 4.89 9.69
CA GLU A 56 -9.40 5.48 10.85
C GLU A 56 -9.27 7.00 10.87
N TYR A 57 -8.08 7.55 10.63
CA TYR A 57 -7.88 9.00 10.54
C TYR A 57 -8.65 9.61 9.36
N PHE A 58 -8.67 8.95 8.20
CA PHE A 58 -9.43 9.39 7.03
C PHE A 58 -10.93 9.40 7.30
N ARG A 59 -11.46 8.32 7.92
CA ARG A 59 -12.87 8.21 8.33
C ARG A 59 -13.23 9.28 9.35
N ARG A 60 -12.39 9.48 10.38
CA ARG A 60 -12.58 10.54 11.39
C ARG A 60 -12.57 11.93 10.76
N ALA A 61 -11.66 12.19 9.82
CA ALA A 61 -11.62 13.45 9.09
C ALA A 61 -12.91 13.67 8.28
N MET A 62 -13.39 12.68 7.53
CA MET A 62 -14.64 12.78 6.78
C MET A 62 -15.88 12.94 7.66
N LEU A 63 -15.94 12.24 8.80
CA LEU A 63 -17.04 12.37 9.77
C LEU A 63 -17.07 13.77 10.39
N LEU A 64 -15.91 14.32 10.77
CA LEU A 64 -15.80 15.68 11.29
C LEU A 64 -16.16 16.73 10.22
N SER A 65 -15.90 16.40 8.96
CA SER A 65 -16.21 17.21 7.78
C SER A 65 -17.67 17.13 7.31
N ARG A 66 -18.52 16.34 7.99
CA ARG A 66 -19.90 16.04 7.54
C ARG A 66 -19.96 15.49 6.10
N GLY A 67 -18.90 14.85 5.62
CA GLY A 67 -18.82 14.28 4.28
C GLY A 67 -18.31 15.21 3.18
N ASP A 68 -18.00 16.48 3.46
CA ASP A 68 -17.48 17.38 2.42
C ASP A 68 -15.95 17.24 2.26
N PRO A 69 -15.43 16.79 1.10
CA PRO A 69 -13.98 16.71 0.86
C PRO A 69 -13.34 18.11 0.74
N MET A 70 -14.14 19.16 0.68
CA MET A 70 -13.68 20.55 0.55
C MET A 70 -12.99 21.07 1.83
N VAL A 71 -13.17 20.42 2.97
CA VAL A 71 -12.49 20.78 4.24
C VAL A 71 -10.97 20.63 4.18
N PHE A 72 -10.45 19.76 3.30
CA PHE A 72 -9.01 19.69 3.06
C PHE A 72 -8.45 20.96 2.40
N VAL A 73 -9.31 21.74 1.72
CA VAL A 73 -8.96 23.01 1.07
C VAL A 73 -9.36 24.21 1.96
N GLU A 74 -10.49 24.14 2.66
CA GLU A 74 -10.96 25.24 3.52
C GLU A 74 -10.15 25.37 4.82
N ARG A 75 -9.52 24.30 5.30
CA ARG A 75 -8.64 24.35 6.48
C ARG A 75 -7.21 24.71 6.04
N PRO A 76 -6.68 25.91 6.38
CA PRO A 76 -5.37 26.36 5.91
C PRO A 76 -4.21 25.44 6.36
N ILE A 77 -4.38 24.75 7.49
CA ILE A 77 -3.39 23.79 8.01
C ILE A 77 -3.38 22.50 7.17
N SER A 78 -4.54 21.94 6.82
CA SER A 78 -4.63 20.74 5.96
C SER A 78 -4.16 21.03 4.54
N LEU A 79 -4.51 22.19 3.99
CA LEU A 79 -4.07 22.62 2.67
C LEU A 79 -2.55 22.77 2.63
N GLY A 80 -1.96 23.43 3.63
CA GLY A 80 -0.50 23.56 3.73
C GLY A 80 0.19 22.20 3.75
N LEU A 81 -0.30 21.27 4.57
CA LEU A 81 0.26 19.93 4.68
C LEU A 81 0.12 19.12 3.37
N LEU A 82 -1.05 19.20 2.72
CA LEU A 82 -1.30 18.59 1.41
C LEU A 82 -0.35 19.10 0.33
N ILE A 83 -0.16 20.42 0.23
CA ILE A 83 0.78 21.03 -0.72
C ILE A 83 2.20 20.56 -0.43
N THR A 84 2.59 20.53 0.85
CA THR A 84 3.95 20.15 1.24
C THR A 84 4.21 18.67 0.93
N THR A 85 3.26 17.78 1.21
CA THR A 85 3.34 16.36 0.85
C THR A 85 3.40 16.17 -0.66
N ALA A 86 2.56 16.88 -1.42
CA ALA A 86 2.59 16.82 -2.88
C ALA A 86 3.93 17.31 -3.44
N LEU A 87 4.47 18.42 -2.91
CA LEU A 87 5.76 18.96 -3.30
C LEU A 87 6.89 17.97 -2.99
N LEU A 88 6.91 17.39 -1.79
CA LEU A 88 7.91 16.38 -1.40
C LEU A 88 7.82 15.12 -2.27
N LEU A 89 6.61 14.64 -2.57
CA LEU A 89 6.41 13.52 -3.47
C LEU A 89 6.92 13.83 -4.88
N ILE A 90 6.65 15.03 -5.41
CA ILE A 90 7.16 15.46 -6.71
C ILE A 90 8.69 15.56 -6.68
N LEU A 91 9.27 16.17 -5.65
CA LEU A 91 10.72 16.33 -5.49
C LEU A 91 11.45 15.00 -5.29
N MET A 92 10.83 13.99 -4.67
CA MET A 92 11.39 12.64 -4.59
C MET A 92 11.15 11.83 -5.86
N ALA A 93 9.95 11.91 -6.44
CA ALA A 93 9.62 11.15 -7.64
C ALA A 93 10.42 11.62 -8.86
N LEU A 94 10.72 12.91 -9.02
CA LEU A 94 11.53 13.44 -10.13
C LEU A 94 12.93 12.79 -10.24
N PRO A 95 13.75 12.72 -9.18
CA PRO A 95 15.04 12.03 -9.21
C PRO A 95 14.88 10.51 -9.17
N ASN A 96 13.88 9.94 -8.49
CA ASN A 96 13.69 8.48 -8.47
C ASN A 96 13.23 7.95 -9.85
N ILE A 97 12.40 8.69 -10.58
CA ILE A 97 12.00 8.39 -11.96
C ILE A 97 13.17 8.64 -12.93
N LYS A 98 14.05 9.62 -12.68
CA LYS A 98 15.28 9.83 -13.48
C LYS A 98 16.34 8.75 -13.20
N ARG A 99 16.43 8.23 -11.97
CA ARG A 99 17.35 7.17 -11.57
C ARG A 99 16.86 5.79 -12.01
N ALA A 100 15.58 5.48 -11.81
CA ALA A 100 14.93 4.31 -12.38
C ALA A 100 14.99 4.28 -13.92
N ARG A 101 14.91 5.45 -14.58
CA ARG A 101 15.17 5.55 -16.03
C ARG A 101 16.64 5.38 -16.43
N ARG A 102 17.62 5.72 -15.56
CA ARG A 102 19.04 5.53 -15.87
C ARG A 102 19.46 4.07 -15.75
N GLU A 103 18.89 3.34 -14.80
CA GLU A 103 19.15 1.90 -14.60
C GLU A 103 18.48 1.08 -15.72
N ALA A 104 17.25 1.41 -16.12
CA ALA A 104 16.57 0.76 -17.26
C ALA A 104 17.19 1.05 -18.65
N PHE A 105 18.04 2.08 -18.78
CA PHE A 105 18.69 2.45 -20.06
C PHE A 105 20.15 1.98 -20.15
N GLN A 106 20.70 1.36 -19.09
CA GLN A 106 22.06 0.78 -19.10
C GLN A 106 22.08 -0.72 -19.41
N GLU A 107 20.93 -1.40 -19.50
CA GLU A 107 20.84 -2.81 -19.88
C GLU A 107 20.78 -3.05 -21.40
N GLU A 108 20.82 -1.99 -22.22
CA GLU A 108 20.79 -2.07 -23.70
C GLU A 108 22.07 -1.57 -24.40
N GLY A 109 23.18 -1.39 -23.67
CA GLY A 109 24.47 -0.91 -24.21
C GLY A 109 25.57 -1.96 -24.27
#